data_AF-A0A6I2VSI7-F1
#
_entry.id   AF-A0A6I2VSI7-F1
#
_cell.length_a   1.000
_cell.length_b   1.000
_cell.length_c   1.000
_cell.angle_alpha   90.00
_cell.angle_beta   90.00
_cell.angle_gamma   90.00
#
_symmetry.space_group_name_H-M   'P 1'
#
loop_
_entity.id
_entity.type
_entity.pdbx_description
1 polymer ?
#
loop_
_entity_poly.entity_id
_entity_poly.type
_entity_poly.pdbx_seq_one_letter_code
_entity_poly.pdbx_strand_id
1 'polypeptide(L)'
;MATQSLYRRFRPRKFSELYGQDHVVRALRNAVINGREGQAYLFSGPRGTGKTTTARILAKVLNCENPIEGEPCCVCDSCKAVEVGTSYDVLELDAASNNGVQEIRDIIEAAALTSPGRHRVFILDEVHMLTRGAEAALLKTLEEPPAQVVFVLATTDPQKISETIRSRVQHLQFH
;
A
#
# COMPACT_ATOMS: atom_id res chain seq x y z
N MET A 1 1.61 27.85 13.83
CA MET A 1 2.18 26.99 12.77
C MET A 1 2.58 25.68 13.43
N ALA A 2 1.91 24.58 13.12
CA ALA A 2 2.21 23.29 13.74
C ALA A 2 3.61 22.83 13.31
N THR A 3 4.52 22.66 14.26
CA THR A 3 5.87 22.14 14.03
C THR A 3 5.74 20.74 13.45
N GLN A 4 5.89 20.61 12.13
CA GLN A 4 5.76 19.33 11.45
C GLN A 4 6.90 18.44 11.96
N SER A 5 6.56 17.30 12.56
CA SER A 5 7.55 16.39 13.14
C SER A 5 8.58 15.97 12.10
N LEU A 6 9.85 15.85 12.49
CA LEU A 6 10.98 15.53 11.62
C LEU A 6 10.71 14.26 10.79
N TYR A 7 10.02 13.26 11.35
CA TYR A 7 9.67 12.02 10.63
C TYR A 7 8.72 12.24 9.44
N ARG A 8 7.86 13.27 9.46
CA ARG A 8 6.99 13.62 8.33
C ARG A 8 7.75 14.42 7.28
N ARG A 9 8.67 15.28 7.72
CA ARG A 9 9.43 16.17 6.85
C ARG A 9 10.49 15.43 6.03
N PHE A 10 11.07 14.37 6.57
CA PHE A 10 12.10 13.55 5.93
C PHE A 10 11.59 12.18 5.49
N ARG A 11 10.27 12.04 5.26
CA ARG A 11 9.70 10.77 4.80
C ARG A 11 10.23 10.48 3.38
N PRO A 12 10.84 9.30 3.14
CA PRO A 12 11.27 8.90 1.81
C PRO A 12 10.16 9.03 0.76
N ARG A 13 10.50 9.62 -0.38
CA ARG A 13 9.61 9.86 -1.53
C ARG A 13 9.86 8.90 -2.68
N LYS A 14 11.05 8.30 -2.73
CA LYS A 14 11.51 7.31 -3.72
C LYS A 14 12.01 6.03 -3.02
N PHE A 15 12.03 4.91 -3.72
CA PHE A 15 12.57 3.67 -3.17
C PHE A 15 14.06 3.79 -2.89
N SER A 16 14.81 4.51 -3.72
CA SER A 16 16.23 4.83 -3.51
C SER A 16 16.55 5.58 -2.20
N GLU A 17 15.55 6.19 -1.56
CA GLU A 17 15.68 6.91 -0.30
C GLU A 17 15.35 6.02 0.93
N LEU A 18 14.89 4.78 0.72
CA LEU A 18 14.64 3.82 1.79
C LEU A 18 15.95 3.18 2.24
N TYR A 19 16.22 3.23 3.54
CA TYR A 19 17.43 2.65 4.12
C TYR A 19 17.18 1.22 4.62
N GLY A 20 18.08 0.30 4.28
CA GLY A 20 18.13 -1.06 4.84
C GLY A 20 17.11 -2.06 4.28
N GLN A 21 16.29 -1.68 3.30
CA GLN A 21 15.24 -2.54 2.70
C GLN A 21 15.56 -2.93 1.25
N ASP A 22 16.84 -3.20 0.95
CA ASP A 22 17.32 -3.39 -0.43
C ASP A 22 16.58 -4.50 -1.19
N HIS A 23 16.23 -5.60 -0.53
CA HIS A 23 15.50 -6.71 -1.15
C HIS A 23 14.06 -6.33 -1.49
N VAL A 24 13.38 -5.57 -0.61
CA VAL A 24 12.01 -5.06 -0.86
C VAL A 24 12.05 -4.06 -2.01
N VAL A 25 12.97 -3.09 -1.95
CA VAL A 25 13.15 -2.06 -2.98
C VAL A 25 13.39 -2.69 -4.34
N ARG A 26 14.31 -3.68 -4.41
CA ARG A 26 14.61 -4.39 -5.65
C ARG A 26 13.41 -5.16 -6.19
N ALA A 27 12.67 -5.86 -5.33
CA ALA A 27 11.48 -6.60 -5.73
C ALA A 27 10.40 -5.67 -6.33
N LEU A 28 10.09 -4.56 -5.65
CA LEU A 28 9.07 -3.62 -6.09
C LEU A 28 9.49 -2.85 -7.36
N ARG A 29 10.73 -2.34 -7.43
CA ARG A 29 11.24 -1.68 -8.64
C ARG A 29 11.19 -2.60 -9.85
N ASN A 30 11.64 -3.85 -9.69
CA ASN A 30 11.58 -4.83 -10.77
C ASN A 30 10.15 -5.16 -11.20
N ALA A 31 9.21 -5.28 -10.26
CA ALA A 31 7.81 -5.51 -10.59
C ALA A 31 7.25 -4.36 -11.46
N VAL A 32 7.52 -3.12 -11.07
CA VAL A 32 7.07 -1.92 -11.80
C VAL A 32 7.73 -1.80 -13.17
N ILE A 33 9.05 -1.99 -13.27
CA ILE A 33 9.78 -1.92 -14.55
C ILE A 33 9.23 -2.92 -15.57
N ASN A 34 8.90 -4.13 -15.10
CA ASN A 34 8.45 -5.21 -15.97
C ASN A 34 6.93 -5.22 -16.21
N GLY A 35 6.16 -4.30 -15.60
CA GLY A 35 4.70 -4.30 -15.67
C GLY A 35 4.07 -5.55 -15.06
N ARG A 36 4.69 -6.08 -13.98
CA ARG A 36 4.28 -7.30 -13.27
C ARG A 36 3.97 -7.02 -11.81
N GLU A 37 3.47 -5.83 -11.52
CA GLU A 37 2.94 -5.49 -10.21
C GLU A 37 1.84 -6.49 -9.80
N GLY A 38 1.98 -7.06 -8.61
CA GLY A 38 0.94 -7.87 -7.99
C GLY A 38 -0.27 -7.03 -7.59
N GLN A 39 -1.43 -7.68 -7.51
CA GLN A 39 -2.67 -7.03 -7.07
C GLN A 39 -2.82 -6.99 -5.55
N ALA A 40 -2.00 -7.74 -4.81
CA ALA A 40 -2.01 -7.72 -3.36
C ALA A 40 -0.61 -7.97 -2.76
N TYR A 41 -0.19 -7.10 -1.85
CA TYR A 41 1.06 -7.19 -1.12
C TYR A 41 0.81 -7.25 0.38
N LEU A 42 1.64 -8.01 1.10
CA LEU A 42 1.71 -7.96 2.55
C LEU A 42 3.10 -7.46 2.96
N PHE A 43 3.15 -6.30 3.60
CA PHE A 43 4.35 -5.71 4.18
C PHE A 43 4.37 -6.01 5.67
N SER A 44 5.32 -6.81 6.14
CA SER A 44 5.41 -7.16 7.56
C SER A 44 6.74 -6.75 8.16
N GLY A 45 6.76 -6.28 9.40
CA GLY A 45 8.01 -6.02 10.12
C GLY A 45 7.81 -5.02 11.27
N PRO A 46 8.85 -4.75 12.08
CA PRO A 46 8.77 -3.84 13.22
C PRO A 46 8.23 -2.44 12.88
N ARG A 47 7.68 -1.73 13.87
CA ARG A 47 7.28 -0.32 13.69
C ARG A 47 8.50 0.51 13.30
N GLY A 48 8.31 1.47 12.38
CA GLY A 48 9.39 2.38 11.95
C GLY A 48 10.27 1.87 10.80
N THR A 49 10.14 0.62 10.35
CA THR A 49 10.91 0.05 9.21
C THR A 49 10.52 0.57 7.82
N GLY A 50 9.53 1.47 7.74
CA GLY A 50 9.16 2.11 6.48
C GLY A 50 8.06 1.41 5.65
N LYS A 51 7.30 0.45 6.22
CA LYS A 51 6.18 -0.23 5.54
C LYS A 51 5.20 0.73 4.86
N THR A 52 4.53 1.59 5.63
CA THR A 52 3.54 2.55 5.13
C THR A 52 4.17 3.57 4.18
N THR A 53 5.43 3.96 4.41
CA THR A 53 6.18 4.82 3.49
C THR A 53 6.38 4.14 2.14
N THR A 54 6.81 2.88 2.15
CA THR A 54 7.03 2.07 0.94
C THR A 54 5.73 1.83 0.19
N ALA A 55 4.63 1.61 0.91
CA ALA A 55 3.29 1.49 0.32
C ALA A 55 2.89 2.75 -0.45
N ARG A 56 3.15 3.93 0.11
CA ARG A 56 2.91 5.22 -0.57
C ARG A 56 3.82 5.42 -1.78
N ILE A 57 5.09 5.03 -1.70
CA ILE A 57 6.02 5.11 -2.84
C ILE A 57 5.55 4.20 -3.98
N LEU A 58 5.12 2.98 -3.65
CA LEU A 58 4.53 2.06 -4.62
C LEU A 58 3.27 2.68 -5.26
N ALA A 59 2.37 3.22 -4.45
CA ALA A 59 1.16 3.88 -4.97
C ALA A 59 1.48 5.06 -5.90
N LYS A 60 2.51 5.87 -5.58
CA LYS A 60 2.99 6.94 -6.45
C LYS A 60 3.47 6.42 -7.79
N VAL A 61 4.34 5.42 -7.79
CA VAL A 61 4.95 4.96 -9.05
C VAL A 61 3.94 4.27 -9.96
N LEU A 62 2.96 3.57 -9.38
CA LEU A 62 1.86 2.92 -10.11
C LEU A 62 0.95 3.90 -10.85
N ASN A 63 0.85 5.14 -10.36
CA ASN A 63 0.05 6.22 -10.95
C ASN A 63 0.92 7.37 -11.48
N CYS A 64 2.25 7.20 -11.56
CA CYS A 64 3.13 8.24 -12.04
C CYS A 64 3.00 8.39 -13.56
N GLU A 65 2.95 9.63 -14.04
CA GLU A 65 2.91 9.92 -15.48
C GLU A 65 4.25 9.62 -16.16
N ASN A 66 5.36 9.76 -15.44
CA ASN A 66 6.71 9.63 -15.97
C ASN A 66 7.62 8.84 -15.00
N PRO A 67 7.35 7.54 -14.76
CA PRO A 67 8.20 6.72 -13.90
C PRO A 67 9.57 6.49 -14.58
N ILE A 68 10.65 6.53 -13.81
CA ILE A 68 12.02 6.32 -14.30
C ILE A 68 12.63 5.15 -13.53
N GLU A 69 12.99 4.07 -14.23
CA GLU A 69 13.60 2.87 -13.62
C GLU A 69 12.84 2.33 -12.39
N GLY A 70 11.50 2.30 -12.47
CA GLY A 70 10.66 1.83 -11.37
C GLY A 70 10.54 2.79 -10.19
N GLU A 71 10.95 4.05 -10.35
CA GLU A 71 10.83 5.12 -9.35
C GLU A 71 9.80 6.18 -9.78
N PRO A 72 9.08 6.79 -8.83
CA PRO A 72 8.18 7.90 -9.15
C PRO A 72 8.97 9.17 -9.47
N CYS A 73 8.46 10.01 -10.38
CA CYS A 73 9.10 11.29 -10.72
C CYS A 73 9.03 12.33 -9.58
N CYS A 74 8.07 12.18 -8.66
CA CYS A 74 7.80 13.09 -7.55
C CYS A 74 7.39 14.53 -7.93
N VAL A 75 7.16 14.82 -9.21
CA VAL A 75 6.84 16.18 -9.70
C VAL A 75 5.50 16.29 -10.43
N CYS A 76 4.95 15.20 -10.96
CA CYS A 76 3.62 15.21 -11.58
C CYS A 76 2.51 15.33 -10.53
N ASP A 77 1.29 15.66 -10.98
CA ASP A 77 0.17 15.97 -10.09
C ASP A 77 -0.27 14.75 -9.30
N SER A 78 -0.29 13.57 -9.92
CA SER A 78 -0.52 12.30 -9.23
C SER A 78 0.49 12.06 -8.08
N CYS A 79 1.79 12.21 -8.35
CA CYS A 79 2.83 12.03 -7.33
C CYS A 79 2.68 13.02 -6.17
N LYS A 80 2.33 14.27 -6.45
CA LYS A 80 2.08 15.30 -5.44
C LYS A 80 0.83 14.99 -4.63
N ALA A 81 -0.26 14.58 -5.28
CA ALA A 81 -1.53 14.26 -4.63
C ALA A 81 -1.38 13.09 -3.63
N VAL A 82 -0.65 12.03 -4.00
CA VAL A 82 -0.36 10.92 -3.09
C VAL A 82 0.54 11.36 -1.93
N GLU A 83 1.51 12.24 -2.17
CA GLU A 83 2.40 12.75 -1.11
C GLU A 83 1.63 13.53 -0.03
N VAL A 84 0.70 14.40 -0.44
CA VAL A 84 -0.09 15.21 0.49
C VAL A 84 -1.35 14.49 1.00
N GLY A 85 -1.67 13.30 0.46
CA GLY A 85 -2.82 12.48 0.86
C GLY A 85 -4.16 12.93 0.29
N THR A 86 -4.17 13.59 -0.88
CA THR A 86 -5.38 14.07 -1.55
C THR A 86 -5.66 13.33 -2.87
N SER A 87 -5.00 12.20 -3.09
CA SER A 87 -5.19 11.38 -4.29
C SER A 87 -6.53 10.65 -4.25
N TYR A 88 -7.33 10.75 -5.32
CA TYR A 88 -8.56 9.97 -5.46
C TYR A 88 -8.29 8.47 -5.67
N ASP A 89 -7.11 8.15 -6.20
CA ASP A 89 -6.71 6.79 -6.55
C ASP A 89 -6.03 6.03 -5.41
N VAL A 90 -5.77 6.70 -4.29
CA VAL A 90 -5.06 6.08 -3.15
C VAL A 90 -5.84 6.32 -1.87
N LEU A 91 -6.33 5.23 -1.28
CA LEU A 91 -7.03 5.26 -0.02
C LEU A 91 -6.19 4.55 1.04
N GLU A 92 -5.84 5.27 2.11
CA GLU A 92 -5.09 4.75 3.25
C GLU A 92 -5.99 4.67 4.48
N LEU A 93 -6.13 3.47 5.04
CA LEU A 93 -6.85 3.24 6.30
C LEU A 93 -5.94 2.62 7.34
N ASP A 94 -6.08 3.12 8.57
CA ASP A 94 -5.58 2.45 9.76
C ASP A 94 -6.62 1.44 10.26
N ALA A 95 -6.30 0.15 10.14
CA ALA A 95 -7.18 -0.92 10.58
C ALA A 95 -7.30 -0.97 12.10
N ALA A 96 -6.40 -0.38 12.88
CA ALA A 96 -6.59 -0.30 14.34
C ALA A 96 -7.82 0.54 14.72
N SER A 97 -8.15 1.52 13.88
CA SER A 97 -9.29 2.44 14.07
C SER A 97 -10.51 2.06 13.22
N ASN A 98 -10.32 1.28 12.15
CA ASN A 98 -11.34 0.91 11.16
C ASN A 98 -11.36 -0.61 10.93
N ASN A 99 -11.55 -1.39 12.00
CA ASN A 99 -11.44 -2.86 11.96
C ASN A 99 -12.75 -3.62 11.69
N GLY A 100 -13.87 -2.90 11.53
CA GLY A 100 -15.18 -3.51 11.38
C GLY A 100 -15.44 -4.01 9.96
N VAL A 101 -16.50 -4.82 9.85
CA VAL A 101 -16.94 -5.39 8.57
C VAL A 101 -17.45 -4.31 7.63
N GLN A 102 -18.07 -3.26 8.17
CA GLN A 102 -18.67 -2.20 7.37
C GLN A 102 -17.59 -1.38 6.66
N GLU A 103 -16.53 -1.00 7.37
CA GLU A 103 -15.42 -0.23 6.82
C GLU A 103 -14.72 -1.00 5.68
N ILE A 104 -14.55 -2.32 5.82
CA ILE A 104 -14.03 -3.16 4.74
C ILE A 104 -15.01 -3.27 3.57
N ARG A 105 -16.32 -3.34 3.80
CA ARG A 105 -17.31 -3.35 2.71
C ARG A 105 -17.26 -2.05 1.91
N ASP A 106 -17.17 -0.90 2.59
CA ASP A 106 -17.06 0.39 1.93
C ASP A 106 -15.80 0.47 1.05
N ILE A 107 -14.69 -0.15 1.48
CA ILE A 107 -13.47 -0.30 0.68
C ILE A 107 -13.69 -1.19 -0.54
N ILE A 108 -14.37 -2.32 -0.39
CA ILE A 108 -14.65 -3.25 -1.48
C ILE A 108 -15.58 -2.58 -2.51
N GLU A 109 -16.60 -1.87 -2.07
CA GLU A 109 -17.48 -1.09 -2.93
C GLU A 109 -16.71 0.00 -3.66
N ALA A 110 -15.83 0.72 -2.96
CA ALA A 110 -14.94 1.69 -3.57
C ALA A 110 -13.98 1.03 -4.59
N ALA A 111 -13.50 -0.18 -4.34
CA ALA A 111 -12.61 -0.91 -5.24
C ALA A 111 -13.29 -1.29 -6.56
N ALA A 112 -14.62 -1.48 -6.56
CA ALA A 112 -15.39 -1.75 -7.77
C ALA A 112 -15.63 -0.51 -8.65
N LEU A 113 -15.39 0.70 -8.12
CA LEU A 113 -15.55 1.95 -8.87
C LEU A 113 -14.31 2.25 -9.73
N THR A 114 -14.54 2.78 -10.93
CA THR A 114 -13.47 3.23 -11.84
C THR A 114 -12.60 4.32 -11.21
N SER A 115 -11.30 4.24 -11.48
CA SER A 115 -10.28 5.19 -11.03
C SER A 115 -9.87 6.10 -12.19
N PRO A 116 -9.68 7.41 -11.98
CA PRO A 116 -9.09 8.30 -12.98
C PRO A 116 -7.60 8.00 -13.24
N GLY A 117 -6.89 7.42 -12.26
CA GLY A 117 -5.53 6.94 -12.40
C GLY A 117 -5.42 5.59 -13.12
N ARG A 118 -4.19 5.12 -13.31
CA ARG A 118 -3.92 3.79 -13.89
C ARG A 118 -4.28 2.67 -12.90
N HIS A 119 -4.11 2.92 -11.61
CA HIS A 119 -4.34 1.97 -10.54
C HIS A 119 -5.08 2.61 -9.37
N ARG A 120 -6.00 1.85 -8.78
CA ARG A 120 -6.59 2.18 -7.49
C ARG A 120 -5.88 1.42 -6.38
N VAL A 121 -5.26 2.12 -5.44
CA VAL A 121 -4.42 1.53 -4.41
C VAL A 121 -5.04 1.68 -3.03
N PHE A 122 -5.26 0.56 -2.35
CA PHE A 122 -5.76 0.52 -0.97
C PHE A 122 -4.62 0.13 -0.03
N ILE A 123 -4.25 1.04 0.87
CA ILE A 123 -3.21 0.80 1.88
C ILE A 123 -3.92 0.56 3.22
N LEU A 124 -3.83 -0.66 3.75
CA LEU A 124 -4.42 -1.03 5.04
C LEU A 124 -3.30 -1.23 6.05
N ASP A 125 -3.08 -0.25 6.92
CA ASP A 125 -2.06 -0.32 7.99
C ASP A 125 -2.57 -1.06 9.21
N GLU A 126 -1.67 -1.72 9.95
CA GLU A 126 -1.97 -2.57 11.10
C GLU A 126 -3.09 -3.60 10.83
N VAL A 127 -3.12 -4.22 9.64
CA VAL A 127 -4.19 -5.12 9.16
C VAL A 127 -4.48 -6.33 10.08
N HIS A 128 -3.55 -6.70 10.95
CA HIS A 128 -3.76 -7.73 11.99
C HIS A 128 -4.79 -7.32 13.05
N MET A 129 -5.20 -6.05 13.07
CA MET A 129 -6.22 -5.51 13.96
C MET A 129 -7.64 -5.67 13.42
N LEU A 130 -7.81 -6.13 12.16
CA LEU A 130 -9.12 -6.40 11.58
C LEU A 130 -9.89 -7.44 12.39
N THR A 131 -11.20 -7.24 12.52
CA THR A 131 -12.08 -8.28 13.05
C THR A 131 -12.14 -9.46 12.09
N ARG A 132 -12.41 -10.67 12.61
CA ARG A 132 -12.53 -11.88 11.76
C ARG A 132 -13.56 -11.72 10.63
N GLY A 133 -14.65 -11.02 10.89
CA GLY A 133 -15.67 -10.74 9.88
C GLY A 133 -15.17 -9.81 8.78
N ALA A 134 -14.37 -8.81 9.14
CA ALA A 134 -13.76 -7.86 8.20
C ALA A 134 -12.69 -8.56 7.34
N GLU A 135 -11.87 -9.39 7.96
CA GLU A 135 -10.90 -10.23 7.27
C GLU A 135 -11.57 -11.17 6.24
N ALA A 136 -12.66 -11.83 6.63
CA ALA A 136 -13.44 -12.69 5.73
C ALA A 136 -14.09 -11.94 4.58
N ALA A 137 -14.52 -10.69 4.81
CA ALA A 137 -15.06 -9.83 3.75
C ALA A 137 -13.95 -9.46 2.74
N LEU A 138 -12.76 -9.09 3.24
CA LEU A 138 -11.61 -8.72 2.41
C LEU A 138 -11.14 -9.89 1.55
N LEU A 139 -11.12 -11.11 2.08
CA LEU A 139 -10.66 -12.31 1.38
C LEU A 139 -11.34 -12.52 0.02
N LYS A 140 -12.66 -12.28 -0.07
CA LYS A 140 -13.41 -12.42 -1.32
C LYS A 140 -12.83 -11.54 -2.44
N THR A 141 -12.38 -10.34 -2.07
CA THR A 141 -11.82 -9.37 -3.02
C THR A 141 -10.35 -9.65 -3.30
N LEU A 142 -9.61 -10.25 -2.35
CA LEU A 142 -8.23 -10.68 -2.59
C LEU A 142 -8.14 -11.92 -3.49
N GLU A 143 -9.19 -12.74 -3.57
CA GLU A 143 -9.26 -13.90 -4.47
C GLU A 143 -9.43 -13.49 -5.94
N GLU A 144 -10.33 -12.54 -6.20
CA GLU A 144 -10.60 -12.02 -7.53
C GLU A 144 -10.60 -10.48 -7.50
N PRO A 145 -9.42 -9.85 -7.31
CA PRO A 145 -9.32 -8.40 -7.24
C PRO A 145 -9.69 -7.78 -8.60
N PRO A 146 -10.46 -6.67 -8.61
CA PRO A 146 -10.79 -5.98 -9.85
C PRO A 146 -9.52 -5.60 -10.63
N ALA A 147 -9.65 -5.54 -11.95
CA ALA A 147 -8.57 -5.07 -12.81
C ALA A 147 -8.13 -3.67 -12.35
N GLN A 148 -6.83 -3.43 -12.29
CA GLN A 148 -6.21 -2.16 -11.85
C GLN A 148 -6.29 -1.85 -10.34
N VAL A 149 -6.86 -2.74 -9.51
CA VAL A 149 -6.82 -2.57 -8.04
C VAL A 149 -5.56 -3.22 -7.47
N VAL A 150 -4.90 -2.49 -6.55
CA VAL A 150 -3.75 -2.98 -5.78
C VAL A 150 -3.99 -2.81 -4.29
N PHE A 151 -3.98 -3.89 -3.54
CA PHE A 151 -4.00 -3.88 -2.08
C PHE A 151 -2.59 -3.92 -1.51
N VAL A 152 -2.30 -3.06 -0.55
CA VAL A 152 -1.06 -3.08 0.24
C VAL A 152 -1.45 -3.21 1.71
N LEU A 153 -1.30 -4.42 2.24
CA LEU A 153 -1.57 -4.73 3.63
C LEU A 153 -0.28 -4.54 4.42
N ALA A 154 -0.30 -3.76 5.50
CA ALA A 154 0.86 -3.60 6.37
C ALA A 154 0.56 -4.14 7.77
N THR A 155 1.53 -4.81 8.37
CA THR A 155 1.40 -5.37 9.72
C THR A 155 2.72 -5.31 10.50
N THR A 156 2.62 -5.09 11.80
CA THR A 156 3.74 -5.26 12.75
C THR A 156 3.79 -6.64 13.37
N ASP A 157 2.69 -7.39 13.28
CA ASP A 157 2.55 -8.75 13.81
C ASP A 157 2.11 -9.69 12.69
N PRO A 158 3.06 -10.26 11.93
CA PRO A 158 2.71 -11.17 10.84
C PRO A 158 1.98 -12.40 11.36
N GLN A 159 2.33 -12.91 12.56
CA GLN A 159 1.78 -14.16 13.10
C GLN A 159 0.27 -14.12 13.31
N LYS A 160 -0.31 -12.93 13.50
CA LYS A 160 -1.76 -12.74 13.59
C LYS A 160 -2.49 -12.73 12.25
N ILE A 161 -1.78 -12.64 11.13
CA ILE A 161 -2.39 -12.71 9.80
C ILE A 161 -2.68 -14.17 9.46
N SER A 162 -3.94 -14.45 9.06
CA SER A 162 -4.34 -15.80 8.66
C SER A 162 -3.55 -16.32 7.46
N GLU A 163 -3.43 -17.65 7.40
CA GLU A 163 -2.82 -18.33 6.26
C GLU A 163 -3.62 -18.11 4.96
N THR A 164 -4.93 -17.89 5.06
CA THR A 164 -5.77 -17.59 3.91
C THR A 164 -5.42 -16.24 3.27
N ILE A 165 -5.09 -15.22 4.05
CA ILE A 165 -4.56 -13.96 3.49
C ILE A 165 -3.15 -14.18 2.96
N ARG A 166 -2.25 -14.78 3.75
CA ARG A 166 -0.83 -14.96 3.37
C ARG A 166 -0.65 -15.70 2.05
N SER A 167 -1.50 -16.68 1.76
CA SER A 167 -1.46 -17.46 0.50
C SER A 167 -1.92 -16.69 -0.74
N ARG A 168 -2.55 -15.52 -0.59
CA ARG A 168 -3.12 -14.71 -1.69
C ARG A 168 -2.37 -13.40 -1.93
N VAL A 169 -1.30 -13.15 -1.18
CA VAL A 169 -0.55 -11.89 -1.20
C VAL A 169 0.93 -12.15 -1.46
N GLN A 170 1.58 -11.22 -2.15
CA GLN A 170 3.03 -11.20 -2.21
C GLN A 170 3.58 -10.66 -0.89
N HIS A 171 4.16 -11.55 -0.09
CA HIS A 171 4.69 -11.20 1.22
C HIS A 171 6.13 -10.64 1.11
N LEU A 172 6.30 -9.39 1.56
CA LEU A 172 7.59 -8.70 1.65
C LEU A 172 7.88 -8.36 3.12
N GLN A 173 8.96 -8.94 3.65
CA GLN A 173 9.37 -8.75 5.04
C GLN A 173 10.36 -7.59 5.18
N PHE A 174 10.10 -6.70 6.13
CA PHE A 174 10.92 -5.55 6.48
C PHE A 174 11.68 -5.87 7.78
N HIS A 175 12.93 -5.46 7.84
CA HIS A 175 13.84 -5.70 8.98
C HIS A 175 14.32 -4.39 9.61
#